data_AF-A0A1E9EIK5-F1
#
_entry.id   AF-A0A1E9EIK5-F1
#
_cell.length_a   1.000
_cell.length_b   1.000
_cell.length_c   1.000
_cell.angle_alpha   90.00
_cell.angle_beta   90.00
_cell.angle_gamma   90.00
#
_symmetry.space_group_name_H-M   'P 1'
#
loop_
_entity.id
_entity.type
_entity.pdbx_description
1 polymer ?
#
loop_
_entity_poly.entity_id
_entity_poly.type
_entity_poly.pdbx_seq_one_letter_code
_entity_poly.pdbx_strand_id
1 'polypeptide(L)'
;MQKKEKNSLSEEIKEIIKKYEDMAKEQHQSFTNFISENNILYVLVWDDIEDKYSPLFIPIFDLEKRREVPVEDIGKDPRLEVTDRVAFMQKLFIKFAKENSKI
;
A
#
# COMPACT_ATOMS: atom_id res chain seq x y z
N MET A 1 -29.85 4.66 21.87
CA MET A 1 -28.42 5.03 21.96
C MET A 1 -27.70 4.32 20.81
N GLN A 2 -27.34 5.04 19.75
CA GLN A 2 -26.76 4.43 18.54
C GLN A 2 -25.33 3.93 18.85
N LYS A 3 -25.10 2.63 18.64
CA LYS A 3 -23.81 1.96 18.78
C LYS A 3 -22.79 2.58 17.80
N LYS A 4 -21.75 3.23 18.34
CA LYS A 4 -20.53 3.61 17.61
C LYS A 4 -19.70 2.33 17.37
N GLU A 5 -20.04 1.55 16.35
CA GLU A 5 -19.25 0.38 15.92
C GLU A 5 -19.06 0.43 14.40
N LYS A 6 -18.31 1.39 13.86
CA LYS A 6 -17.98 1.40 12.41
C LYS A 6 -16.67 2.14 12.13
N ASN A 7 -15.53 1.54 12.49
CA ASN A 7 -14.24 1.97 11.93
C ASN A 7 -13.11 0.93 12.06
N SER A 8 -13.40 -0.34 12.36
CA SER A 8 -12.39 -1.39 12.17
C SER A 8 -12.48 -1.92 10.74
N LEU A 9 -11.32 -2.05 10.09
CA LEU A 9 -11.19 -2.86 8.88
C LEU A 9 -11.77 -4.26 9.12
N SER A 10 -12.32 -4.89 8.07
CA SER A 10 -12.77 -6.29 8.16
C SER A 10 -11.57 -7.21 8.45
N GLU A 11 -11.83 -8.36 9.08
CA GLU A 11 -10.79 -9.36 9.33
C GLU A 11 -10.09 -9.80 8.04
N GLU A 12 -10.85 -9.95 6.94
CA GLU A 12 -10.31 -10.21 5.60
C GLU A 12 -9.25 -9.18 5.18
N ILE A 13 -9.54 -7.88 5.31
CA ILE A 13 -8.58 -6.83 4.95
C ILE A 13 -7.36 -6.87 5.88
N LYS A 14 -7.54 -7.17 7.17
CA LYS A 14 -6.42 -7.31 8.11
C LYS A 14 -5.52 -8.48 7.75
N GLU A 15 -6.08 -9.61 7.31
CA GLU A 15 -5.32 -10.76 6.84
C GLU A 15 -4.49 -10.42 5.58
N ILE A 16 -5.08 -9.67 4.64
CA ILE A 16 -4.35 -9.17 3.46
C ILE A 16 -3.20 -8.25 3.89
N ILE A 17 -3.44 -7.29 4.78
CA ILE A 17 -2.40 -6.38 5.31
C ILE A 17 -1.28 -7.19 5.97
N LYS A 18 -1.64 -8.17 6.80
CA LYS A 18 -0.69 -9.01 7.53
C LYS A 18 0.21 -9.81 6.59
N LYS A 19 -0.33 -10.35 5.50
CA LYS A 19 0.47 -11.02 4.46
C LYS A 19 1.61 -10.13 3.95
N TYR A 20 1.32 -8.88 3.61
CA TYR A 20 2.35 -7.94 3.14
C TYR A 20 3.30 -7.49 4.25
N GLU A 21 2.82 -7.38 5.49
CA GLU A 21 3.68 -7.10 6.65
C GLU A 21 4.69 -8.24 6.89
N ASP A 22 4.24 -9.49 6.82
CA ASP A 22 5.09 -10.66 7.01
C ASP A 22 6.12 -10.78 5.87
N MET A 23 5.74 -10.51 4.61
CA MET A 23 6.67 -10.42 3.48
C MET A 23 7.77 -9.36 3.69
N ALA A 24 7.41 -8.16 4.15
CA ALA A 24 8.38 -7.10 4.44
C ALA A 24 9.34 -7.50 5.58
N LYS A 25 8.83 -8.19 6.62
CA LYS A 25 9.65 -8.72 7.72
C LYS A 25 10.65 -9.77 7.25
N GLU A 26 10.21 -10.69 6.39
CA GLU A 26 11.09 -11.71 5.79
C GLU A 26 12.23 -11.09 4.97
N GLN A 27 11.98 -9.94 4.35
CA GLN A 27 12.97 -9.17 3.59
C GLN A 27 13.81 -8.23 4.46
N HIS A 28 13.61 -8.20 5.78
CA HIS A 28 14.21 -7.24 6.71
C HIS A 28 13.95 -5.78 6.34
N GLN A 29 12.78 -5.49 5.77
CA GLN A 29 12.38 -4.17 5.31
C GLN A 29 11.28 -3.56 6.18
N SER A 30 11.13 -2.23 6.11
CA SER A 30 10.04 -1.53 6.79
C SER A 30 8.71 -1.76 6.11
N PHE A 31 7.64 -1.87 6.90
CA PHE A 31 6.27 -2.00 6.40
C PHE A 31 5.44 -0.75 6.73
N THR A 32 4.61 -0.33 5.78
CA THR A 32 3.53 0.63 6.04
C THR A 32 2.38 0.43 5.05
N ASN A 33 1.19 0.86 5.43
CA ASN A 33 0.01 0.86 4.60
C ASN A 33 -0.84 2.09 4.89
N PHE A 34 -1.66 2.51 3.93
CA PHE A 34 -2.62 3.57 4.13
C PHE A 34 -3.76 3.49 3.12
N ILE A 35 -4.90 4.09 3.48
CA ILE A 35 -6.03 4.31 2.58
C ILE A 35 -5.90 5.70 1.99
N SER A 36 -5.91 5.83 0.67
CA SER A 36 -5.89 7.13 -0.01
C SER A 36 -7.29 7.70 -0.24
N GLU A 37 -7.37 8.92 -0.76
CA GLU A 37 -8.60 9.66 -1.04
C GLU A 37 -9.55 8.97 -2.04
N ASN A 38 -9.03 8.05 -2.85
CA ASN A 38 -9.80 7.21 -3.78
C ASN A 38 -10.41 5.95 -3.12
N ASN A 39 -10.32 5.81 -1.79
CA ASN A 39 -10.76 4.62 -1.04
C ASN A 39 -10.02 3.33 -1.46
N ILE A 40 -8.79 3.45 -1.94
CA ILE A 40 -7.91 2.31 -2.21
C ILE A 40 -6.93 2.16 -1.06
N LEU A 41 -6.77 0.93 -0.58
CA LEU A 41 -5.74 0.54 0.38
C LEU A 41 -4.44 0.27 -0.39
N TYR A 42 -3.39 1.00 -0.02
CA TYR A 42 -2.05 0.84 -0.55
C TYR A 42 -1.11 0.26 0.51
N VAL A 43 -0.16 -0.56 0.08
CA VAL A 43 0.92 -1.12 0.92
C VAL A 43 2.27 -0.79 0.29
N LEU A 44 3.28 -0.58 1.13
CA LEU A 44 4.67 -0.43 0.70
C LEU A 44 5.28 -1.81 0.44
N VAL A 45 5.85 -2.01 -0.74
CA VAL A 45 6.50 -3.26 -1.15
C VAL A 45 7.92 -2.99 -1.66
N TRP A 46 8.80 -3.98 -1.46
CA TRP A 46 10.24 -3.92 -1.76
C TRP A 46 10.64 -4.99 -2.79
N ASP A 47 9.83 -5.20 -3.83
CA ASP A 47 9.94 -6.33 -4.77
C ASP A 47 11.29 -6.40 -5.55
N ASP A 48 12.03 -5.28 -5.63
CA ASP A 48 13.41 -5.27 -6.13
C ASP A 48 14.16 -4.04 -5.58
N ILE A 49 15.11 -4.24 -4.67
CA ILE A 49 15.89 -3.13 -4.05
C ILE A 49 16.74 -2.39 -5.11
N GLU A 50 17.10 -3.05 -6.21
CA GLU A 50 17.85 -2.43 -7.31
C GLU A 50 16.94 -1.66 -8.29
N ASP A 51 15.63 -1.89 -8.27
CA ASP A 51 14.69 -1.07 -9.03
C ASP A 51 14.67 0.35 -8.44
N LYS A 52 14.93 1.34 -9.30
CA LYS A 52 14.89 2.78 -8.96
C LYS A 52 13.55 3.24 -8.37
N TYR A 53 12.49 2.47 -8.56
CA TYR A 53 11.15 2.76 -8.03
C TYR A 53 10.87 2.10 -6.68
N SER A 54 11.76 1.22 -6.21
CA SER A 54 11.67 0.60 -4.89
C SER A 54 12.12 1.56 -3.79
N PRO A 55 11.44 1.57 -2.63
CA PRO A 55 10.20 0.83 -2.34
C PRO A 55 8.98 1.47 -3.02
N LEU A 56 7.97 0.68 -3.41
CA LEU A 56 6.79 1.12 -4.18
C LEU A 56 5.48 0.94 -3.40
N PHE A 57 4.60 1.92 -3.47
CA PHE A 57 3.22 1.78 -3.00
C PHE A 57 2.35 1.11 -4.07
N ILE A 58 1.84 -0.08 -3.77
CA ILE A 58 0.94 -0.83 -4.64
C ILE A 58 -0.49 -0.84 -4.08
N PRO A 59 -1.52 -0.69 -4.93
CA PRO A 59 -2.91 -0.86 -4.51
C PRO A 59 -3.21 -2.34 -4.29
N ILE A 60 -3.85 -2.68 -3.17
CA ILE A 60 -4.16 -4.08 -2.83
C ILE A 60 -5.65 -4.34 -2.61
N PHE A 61 -6.43 -3.32 -2.27
CA PHE A 61 -7.85 -3.47 -2.01
C PHE A 61 -8.65 -2.21 -2.33
N ASP A 62 -9.74 -2.35 -3.06
CA ASP A 62 -10.72 -1.27 -3.30
C ASP A 62 -11.83 -1.37 -2.26
N LEU A 63 -11.85 -0.43 -1.30
CA LEU A 63 -12.83 -0.43 -0.22
C LEU A 63 -14.25 -0.09 -0.69
N GLU A 64 -14.36 0.63 -1.81
CA GLU A 64 -15.64 1.01 -2.40
C GLU A 64 -16.25 -0.16 -3.15
N LYS A 65 -15.45 -0.86 -3.96
CA LYS A 65 -15.87 -2.08 -4.67
C LYS A 65 -15.84 -3.34 -3.80
N ARG A 66 -15.24 -3.27 -2.60
CA ARG A 66 -15.04 -4.37 -1.65
C ARG A 66 -14.39 -5.60 -2.28
N ARG A 67 -13.24 -5.39 -2.93
CA ARG A 67 -12.48 -6.46 -3.57
C ARG A 67 -10.99 -6.17 -3.55
N GLU A 68 -10.18 -7.22 -3.66
CA GLU A 68 -8.76 -7.09 -3.97
C GLU A 68 -8.55 -6.43 -5.33
N VAL A 69 -7.43 -5.70 -5.45
CA VAL A 69 -7.00 -5.07 -6.71
C VAL A 69 -6.06 -6.03 -7.42
N PRO A 70 -6.49 -6.68 -8.52
CA PRO A 70 -5.59 -7.47 -9.32
C PRO A 70 -4.66 -6.56 -10.13
N VAL A 71 -3.45 -7.03 -10.39
CA VAL A 71 -2.43 -6.28 -11.15
C VAL A 71 -2.95 -5.86 -12.54
N GLU A 72 -3.79 -6.69 -13.14
CA GLU A 72 -4.36 -6.45 -14.47
C GLU A 72 -5.38 -5.30 -14.54
N ASP A 73 -5.86 -4.81 -13.40
CA ASP A 73 -6.68 -3.59 -13.33
C ASP A 73 -5.85 -2.30 -13.29
N ILE A 74 -4.56 -2.40 -12.90
CA ILE A 74 -3.69 -1.23 -12.76
C ILE A 74 -3.48 -0.59 -14.13
N GLY A 75 -3.80 0.70 -14.24
CA GLY A 75 -3.75 1.46 -15.49
C GLY A 75 -4.96 1.26 -16.42
N LYS A 76 -5.93 0.41 -16.04
CA LYS A 76 -7.21 0.24 -16.75
C LYS A 76 -8.39 0.85 -16.00
N ASP A 77 -8.39 0.77 -14.67
CA ASP A 77 -9.44 1.35 -13.83
C ASP A 77 -9.05 2.79 -13.42
N PRO A 78 -9.84 3.83 -13.80
CA PRO A 78 -9.56 5.21 -13.40
C PRO A 78 -9.47 5.42 -11.90
N ARG A 79 -10.10 4.56 -11.08
CA ARG A 79 -9.99 4.62 -9.62
C ARG A 79 -8.58 4.29 -9.11
N LEU A 80 -7.82 3.53 -9.88
CA LEU A 80 -6.45 3.11 -9.57
C LEU A 80 -5.41 4.10 -10.11
N GLU A 81 -5.83 5.22 -10.71
CA GLU A 81 -4.92 6.31 -11.01
C GLU A 81 -4.20 6.77 -9.73
N VAL A 82 -2.90 7.04 -9.88
CA VAL A 82 -2.05 7.44 -8.75
C VAL A 82 -2.51 8.80 -8.25
N THR A 83 -2.93 8.85 -6.98
CA THR A 83 -3.36 10.09 -6.36
C THR A 83 -2.18 10.94 -5.89
N ASP A 84 -2.43 12.23 -5.63
CA ASP A 84 -1.40 13.16 -5.13
C ASP A 84 -0.77 12.67 -3.82
N ARG A 85 -1.59 12.11 -2.92
CA ARG A 85 -1.10 11.54 -1.67
C ARG A 85 -0.17 10.35 -1.91
N VAL A 86 -0.54 9.43 -2.81
CA VAL A 86 0.31 8.28 -3.15
C VAL A 86 1.61 8.75 -3.78
N ALA A 87 1.57 9.69 -4.72
CA ALA A 87 2.75 10.26 -5.35
C ALA A 87 3.69 10.96 -4.34
N PHE A 88 3.12 11.67 -3.36
CA PHE A 88 3.88 12.31 -2.29
C PHE A 88 4.56 11.27 -1.38
N MET A 89 3.80 10.28 -0.90
CA MET A 89 4.32 9.21 -0.06
C MET A 89 5.43 8.42 -0.78
N GLN A 90 5.23 8.10 -2.06
CA GLN A 90 6.22 7.44 -2.91
C GLN A 90 7.55 8.21 -2.96
N LYS A 91 7.49 9.54 -3.18
CA LYS A 91 8.68 10.39 -3.20
C LYS A 91 9.42 10.40 -1.85
N LEU A 92 8.68 10.44 -0.74
CA LEU A 92 9.27 10.40 0.60
C LEU A 92 10.00 9.09 0.87
N PHE A 93 9.39 7.95 0.55
CA PHE A 93 9.96 6.64 0.84
C PHE A 93 11.14 6.28 -0.08
N ILE A 94 11.11 6.67 -1.36
CA ILE A 94 12.29 6.57 -2.24
C ILE A 94 13.46 7.37 -1.67
N LYS A 95 13.20 8.60 -1.18
CA LYS A 95 14.25 9.45 -0.58
C LYS A 95 14.82 8.80 0.67
N PHE A 96 13.95 8.34 1.57
CA PHE A 96 14.34 7.65 2.80
C PHE A 96 15.17 6.40 2.51
N ALA A 97 14.73 5.54 1.59
CA ALA A 97 15.46 4.33 1.22
C ALA A 97 16.87 4.67 0.69
N LYS A 98 16.98 5.61 -0.25
CA LYS A 98 18.28 6.03 -0.83
C LYS A 98 19.24 6.62 0.19
N GLU A 99 18.75 7.31 1.21
CA GLU A 99 19.58 7.87 2.28
C GLU A 99 20.09 6.76 3.22
N ASN A 100 19.27 5.74 3.50
CA ASN A 100 19.64 4.63 4.39
C ASN A 100 20.43 3.51 3.70
N SER A 101 20.39 3.39 2.37
CA SER A 101 21.20 2.42 1.60
C SER A 101 22.65 2.84 1.39
N LYS A 102 23.07 4.05 1.82
CA LYS A 102 24.46 4.54 1.69
C LYS A 102 25.39 4.02 2.82
N ILE A 103 25.27 2.75 3.19
CA ILE A 103 26.14 2.09 4.18
C ILE A 103 27.08 1.13 3.47
#